data_AF-A0A673BDP3-F1
#
_entry.id   AF-A0A673BDP3-F1
#
_cell.length_a   1.000
_cell.length_b   1.000
_cell.length_c   1.000
_cell.angle_alpha   90.00
_cell.angle_beta   90.00
_cell.angle_gamma   90.00
#
_symmetry.space_group_name_H-M   'P 1'
#
loop_
_entity.id
_entity.type
_entity.pdbx_description
1 polymer ?
#
loop_
_entity_poly.entity_id
_entity_poly.type
_entity_poly.pdbx_seq_one_letter_code
_entity_poly.pdbx_strand_id
1 'polypeptide(L)'
;WLYKHRVWPRLPCQHIPQPGPTNFTTTFCTMCCMEAVKHTGGCHCGAVRFEVWASPHLHVFHCNCSICTKKQNHHFIVPKCNFTLLQGSDNLTTYTFNTHVAKHTFCKTCGVQSFYSPRSNPDGYGVAPHCLDPGSVASVTVEQFCGEQWEETMRTHGTIRAMSRPAGTSAENQHKH
;
A
#
# COMPACT_ATOMS: atom_id res chain seq x y z
N TRP A 1 -30.94 -9.94 2.53
CA TRP A 1 -29.73 -10.38 3.25
C TRP A 1 -29.37 -11.81 2.84
N LEU A 2 -28.85 -12.01 1.63
CA LEU A 2 -28.27 -13.27 1.17
C LEU A 2 -27.07 -12.90 0.29
N TYR A 3 -25.88 -12.92 0.90
CA TYR A 3 -24.63 -12.63 0.24
C TYR A 3 -24.29 -13.85 -0.64
N LYS A 4 -24.44 -13.74 -1.97
CA LYS A 4 -23.88 -14.73 -2.88
C LYS A 4 -22.36 -14.67 -2.72
N HIS A 5 -21.78 -15.74 -2.19
CA HIS A 5 -20.34 -15.90 -2.01
C HIS A 5 -19.62 -15.79 -3.37
N ARG A 6 -19.10 -14.60 -3.71
CA ARG A 6 -17.91 -14.52 -4.56
C ARG A 6 -16.72 -14.89 -3.69
N VAL A 7 -16.45 -16.20 -3.62
CA VAL A 7 -15.15 -16.68 -3.16
C VAL A 7 -14.17 -16.26 -4.25
N TRP A 8 -13.35 -15.25 -4.00
CA TRP A 8 -12.19 -14.98 -4.86
C TRP A 8 -11.25 -16.18 -4.70
N PRO A 9 -11.00 -16.97 -5.76
CA PRO A 9 -10.12 -18.12 -5.65
C PRO A 9 -8.75 -17.62 -5.20
N ARG A 10 -8.19 -18.23 -4.15
CA ARG A 10 -6.78 -18.04 -3.79
C ARG A 10 -5.96 -18.49 -4.98
N LEU A 11 -5.33 -17.57 -5.69
CA LEU A 11 -4.34 -17.94 -6.69
C LEU A 11 -3.09 -18.42 -5.94
N PRO A 12 -2.65 -19.67 -6.15
CA PRO A 12 -1.39 -20.13 -5.59
C PRO A 12 -0.25 -19.27 -6.15
N CYS A 13 0.79 -19.03 -5.34
CA CYS A 13 1.90 -18.15 -5.71
C CYS A 13 2.57 -18.50 -7.06
N GLN A 14 2.45 -19.75 -7.50
CA GLN A 14 2.96 -20.27 -8.78
C GLN A 14 2.28 -19.68 -10.03
N HIS A 15 1.18 -18.93 -9.89
CA HIS A 15 0.42 -18.36 -11.01
C HIS A 15 0.24 -16.84 -10.94
N ILE A 16 1.07 -16.12 -10.17
CA ILE A 16 1.08 -14.66 -10.18
C ILE A 16 2.05 -14.17 -11.28
N PRO A 17 1.56 -13.69 -12.44
CA PRO A 17 2.44 -13.15 -13.47
C PRO A 17 3.19 -11.92 -12.92
N GLN A 18 4.51 -11.94 -13.03
CA GLN A 18 5.38 -10.81 -12.67
C GLN A 18 5.41 -9.82 -13.85
N PRO A 19 5.34 -8.50 -13.62
CA PRO A 19 5.56 -7.54 -14.70
C PRO A 19 7.00 -7.63 -15.21
N GLY A 20 7.17 -7.85 -16.52
CA GLY A 20 8.46 -7.91 -17.18
C GLY A 20 9.17 -6.54 -17.25
N PRO A 21 10.50 -6.52 -17.50
CA PRO A 21 11.28 -5.30 -17.50
C PRO A 21 10.92 -4.43 -18.71
N THR A 22 10.41 -3.22 -18.47
CA THR A 22 10.24 -2.21 -19.51
C THR A 22 11.51 -1.36 -19.62
N ASN A 23 12.20 -1.51 -20.74
CA ASN A 23 13.34 -0.67 -21.11
C ASN A 23 12.85 0.71 -21.54
N PHE A 24 13.22 1.76 -20.81
CA PHE A 24 13.12 3.13 -21.31
C PHE A 24 14.49 3.81 -21.20
N THR A 25 15.03 4.11 -22.37
CA THR A 25 16.33 4.76 -22.57
C THR A 25 16.27 6.23 -22.15
N THR A 26 17.35 6.66 -21.51
CA THR A 26 17.66 8.01 -21.03
C THR A 26 17.36 9.11 -22.04
N THR A 27 16.60 10.14 -21.64
CA THR A 27 16.85 11.58 -21.90
C THR A 27 15.82 12.41 -21.10
N PHE A 28 16.33 13.23 -20.16
CA PHE A 28 15.65 14.30 -19.41
C PHE A 28 14.26 14.02 -18.82
N CYS A 29 14.17 13.59 -17.55
CA CYS A 29 12.88 13.37 -16.89
C CYS A 29 12.62 14.41 -15.78
N THR A 30 12.09 15.56 -16.18
CA THR A 30 11.31 16.47 -15.31
C THR A 30 9.87 15.95 -15.11
N MET A 31 9.61 14.64 -15.26
CA MET A 31 8.27 14.14 -15.60
C MET A 31 7.77 12.99 -14.71
N CYS A 32 8.04 13.06 -13.40
CA CYS A 32 7.36 12.19 -12.42
C CYS A 32 6.74 12.95 -11.23
N CYS A 33 6.77 14.28 -11.23
CA CYS A 33 6.27 15.12 -10.13
C CYS A 33 4.90 15.78 -10.39
N MET A 34 4.16 15.47 -11.46
CA MET A 34 3.01 16.29 -11.89
C MET A 34 1.59 15.77 -11.59
N GLU A 35 1.38 14.58 -10.99
CA GLU A 35 0.02 14.03 -10.85
C GLU A 35 -0.37 13.58 -9.43
N ALA A 36 0.31 14.05 -8.38
CA ALA A 36 -0.20 13.79 -7.04
C ALA A 36 -1.43 14.66 -6.76
N VAL A 37 -2.57 14.04 -6.47
CA VAL A 37 -3.78 14.70 -5.97
C VAL A 37 -3.96 14.40 -4.49
N LYS A 38 -4.68 15.27 -3.80
CA LYS A 38 -5.07 15.01 -2.41
C LYS A 38 -6.27 14.08 -2.39
N HIS A 39 -6.11 12.95 -1.72
CA HIS A 39 -7.20 12.09 -1.31
C HIS A 39 -7.48 12.31 0.18
N THR A 40 -8.75 12.29 0.56
CA THR A 40 -9.17 12.20 1.95
C THR A 40 -9.78 10.84 2.20
N GLY A 41 -9.78 10.41 3.46
CA GLY A 41 -10.35 9.13 3.83
C GLY A 41 -10.43 8.93 5.32
N GLY A 42 -10.88 7.74 5.71
CA GLY A 42 -11.02 7.42 7.12
C GLY A 42 -11.55 6.02 7.36
N CYS A 43 -11.74 5.71 8.64
CA CYS A 43 -12.46 4.52 9.03
C CYS A 43 -13.97 4.68 8.83
N HIS A 44 -14.72 3.57 8.87
CA HIS A 44 -16.17 3.57 8.66
C HIS A 44 -16.96 4.50 9.60
N CYS A 45 -16.61 4.55 10.89
CA CYS A 45 -17.36 5.37 11.87
C CYS A 45 -16.95 6.85 11.86
N GLY A 46 -16.00 7.26 11.01
CA GLY A 46 -15.52 8.64 10.93
C GLY A 46 -14.59 9.08 12.07
N ALA A 47 -14.41 8.28 13.13
CA ALA A 47 -13.56 8.63 14.27
C ALA A 47 -12.07 8.84 13.89
N VAL A 48 -11.60 8.12 12.86
CA VAL A 48 -10.25 8.24 12.28
C VAL A 48 -10.37 8.85 10.89
N ARG A 49 -9.69 9.97 10.66
CA ARG A 49 -9.66 10.70 9.37
C ARG A 49 -8.22 11.04 8.97
N PHE A 50 -7.92 10.97 7.69
CA PHE A 50 -6.60 11.29 7.15
C PHE A 50 -6.71 11.96 5.78
N GLU A 51 -5.60 12.56 5.36
CA GLU A 51 -5.35 12.93 3.97
C GLU A 51 -4.06 12.27 3.46
N VAL A 52 -4.01 12.04 2.16
CA VAL A 52 -2.86 11.45 1.50
C VAL A 52 -2.67 12.04 0.10
N TRP A 53 -1.42 12.36 -0.25
CA TRP A 53 -1.03 12.80 -1.59
C TRP A 53 -0.52 11.61 -2.40
N ALA A 54 -1.27 11.23 -3.44
CA ALA A 54 -0.95 10.11 -4.32
C ALA A 54 -1.50 10.34 -5.75
N SER A 55 -1.12 9.48 -6.69
CA SER A 55 -1.68 9.54 -8.05
C SER A 55 -3.20 9.27 -8.03
N PRO A 56 -4.02 9.95 -8.85
CA PRO A 56 -5.42 9.57 -9.04
C PRO A 56 -5.58 8.17 -9.66
N HIS A 57 -4.51 7.63 -10.27
CA HIS A 57 -4.42 6.28 -10.79
C HIS A 57 -3.69 5.37 -9.79
N LEU A 58 -4.44 4.70 -8.93
CA LEU A 58 -3.87 3.95 -7.80
C LEU A 58 -3.30 2.61 -8.26
N HIS A 59 -2.04 2.36 -7.88
CA HIS A 59 -1.44 1.03 -7.97
C HIS A 59 -1.58 0.30 -6.62
N VAL A 60 -2.42 -0.73 -6.61
CA VAL A 60 -2.87 -1.43 -5.40
C VAL A 60 -2.30 -2.83 -5.34
N PHE A 61 -1.67 -3.19 -4.22
CA PHE A 61 -1.18 -4.53 -3.96
C PHE A 61 -2.24 -5.38 -3.24
N HIS A 62 -2.45 -6.59 -3.75
CA HIS A 62 -3.27 -7.63 -3.13
C HIS A 62 -2.38 -8.77 -2.63
N CYS A 63 -2.10 -8.75 -1.33
CA CYS A 63 -1.22 -9.73 -0.69
C CYS A 63 -1.99 -10.95 -0.19
N ASN A 64 -1.50 -12.16 -0.49
CA ASN A 64 -2.14 -13.41 -0.08
C ASN A 64 -1.63 -14.00 1.26
N CYS A 65 -0.77 -13.31 2.03
CA CYS A 65 -0.35 -13.84 3.34
C CYS A 65 -1.56 -14.03 4.29
N SER A 66 -1.38 -14.83 5.34
CA SER A 66 -2.46 -15.25 6.23
C SER A 66 -3.29 -14.08 6.81
N ILE A 67 -2.65 -13.01 7.27
CA ILE A 67 -3.34 -11.83 7.81
C ILE A 67 -4.01 -11.00 6.71
N CYS A 68 -3.34 -10.79 5.58
CA CYS A 68 -3.86 -9.98 4.47
C CYS A 68 -5.07 -10.65 3.83
N THR A 69 -5.04 -11.98 3.68
CA THR A 69 -6.19 -12.76 3.23
C THR A 69 -7.37 -12.63 4.19
N LYS A 70 -7.16 -12.75 5.50
CA LYS A 70 -8.24 -12.59 6.50
C LYS A 70 -8.83 -11.17 6.51
N LYS A 71 -8.01 -10.16 6.26
CA LYS A 71 -8.43 -8.74 6.21
C LYS A 71 -8.97 -8.28 4.86
N GLN A 72 -8.81 -9.08 3.80
CA GLN A 72 -8.98 -8.63 2.41
C GLN A 72 -8.16 -7.35 2.15
N ASN A 73 -6.89 -7.38 2.56
CA ASN A 73 -6.04 -6.19 2.58
C ASN A 73 -5.55 -5.83 1.17
N HIS A 74 -6.26 -4.92 0.53
CA HIS A 74 -5.82 -4.18 -0.66
C HIS A 74 -5.26 -2.84 -0.23
N HIS A 75 -4.05 -2.49 -0.69
CA HIS A 75 -3.45 -1.22 -0.32
C HIS A 75 -2.51 -0.67 -1.41
N PHE A 76 -2.50 0.64 -1.57
CA PHE A 76 -1.42 1.35 -2.25
C PHE A 76 -0.45 1.92 -1.21
N ILE A 77 0.81 2.14 -1.60
CA ILE A 77 1.85 2.58 -0.67
C ILE A 77 2.25 4.02 -0.99
N VAL A 78 2.40 4.82 0.06
CA VAL A 78 2.90 6.20 -0.03
C VAL A 78 4.05 6.44 0.96
N PRO A 79 4.96 7.38 0.66
CA PRO A 79 5.92 7.87 1.64
C PRO A 79 5.22 8.50 2.85
N LYS A 80 5.83 8.42 4.05
CA LYS A 80 5.28 9.06 5.25
C LYS A 80 5.02 10.56 5.09
N CYS A 81 5.86 11.27 4.34
CA CYS A 81 5.70 12.71 4.11
C CYS A 81 4.44 13.07 3.32
N ASN A 82 3.84 12.11 2.61
CA ASN A 82 2.63 12.31 1.83
C ASN A 82 1.35 12.00 2.61
N PHE A 83 1.45 11.57 3.87
CA PHE A 83 0.32 11.14 4.68
C PHE A 83 0.18 12.01 5.93
N THR A 84 -1.01 12.51 6.18
CA THR A 84 -1.33 13.28 7.39
C THR A 84 -2.54 12.66 8.08
N LEU A 85 -2.38 12.26 9.34
CA LEU A 85 -3.51 11.90 10.19
C LEU A 85 -4.20 13.17 10.67
N LEU A 86 -5.46 13.35 10.30
CA LEU A 86 -6.24 14.55 10.64
C LEU A 86 -6.99 14.39 11.98
N GLN A 87 -7.44 13.17 12.30
CA GLN A 87 -8.23 12.89 13.50
C GLN A 87 -8.08 11.43 13.95
N GLY A 88 -8.24 11.20 15.26
CA GLY A 88 -8.50 9.88 15.83
C GLY A 88 -7.26 9.10 16.22
N SER A 89 -6.15 9.78 16.50
CA SER A 89 -4.90 9.16 16.97
C SER A 89 -5.10 8.31 18.23
N ASP A 90 -5.95 8.77 19.14
CA ASP A 90 -6.38 8.08 20.36
C ASP A 90 -7.35 6.92 20.08
N ASN A 91 -8.01 6.92 18.92
CA ASN A 91 -8.95 5.89 18.50
C ASN A 91 -8.33 4.78 17.63
N LEU A 92 -7.01 4.82 17.46
CA LEU A 92 -6.24 3.79 16.79
C LEU A 92 -5.73 2.75 17.78
N THR A 93 -5.68 1.51 17.34
CA THR A 93 -4.95 0.43 18.02
C THR A 93 -4.12 -0.33 17.00
N THR A 94 -3.07 -1.01 17.44
CA THR A 94 -2.10 -1.66 16.56
C THR A 94 -1.90 -3.11 16.96
N TYR A 95 -2.00 -3.99 15.98
CA TYR A 95 -1.61 -5.40 16.09
C TYR A 95 -0.29 -5.64 15.35
N THR A 96 0.63 -6.39 15.98
CA THR A 96 1.91 -6.81 15.38
C THR A 96 2.14 -8.30 15.66
N PHE A 97 2.84 -8.97 14.76
CA PHE A 97 3.20 -10.39 14.89
C PHE A 97 4.44 -10.70 14.02
N ASN A 98 4.94 -11.93 14.11
CA ASN A 98 6.10 -12.42 13.36
C ASN A 98 7.34 -11.53 13.58
N THR A 99 7.76 -10.73 12.59
CA THR A 99 8.93 -9.85 12.73
C THR A 99 8.62 -8.57 13.51
N HIS A 100 7.35 -8.31 13.84
CA HIS A 100 6.88 -7.09 14.50
C HIS A 100 7.16 -5.77 13.73
N VAL A 101 7.69 -5.85 12.50
CA VAL A 101 7.95 -4.68 11.65
C VAL A 101 6.66 -4.10 11.07
N ALA A 102 5.76 -4.97 10.58
CA ALA A 102 4.44 -4.52 10.13
C ALA A 102 3.60 -4.09 11.34
N LYS A 103 3.07 -2.86 11.28
CA LYS A 103 2.15 -2.31 12.26
C LYS A 103 0.75 -2.26 11.67
N HIS A 104 -0.05 -3.28 11.97
CA HIS A 104 -1.44 -3.34 11.52
C HIS A 104 -2.32 -2.44 12.40
N THR A 105 -2.40 -1.17 12.03
CA THR A 105 -3.14 -0.13 12.75
C THR A 105 -4.60 -0.06 12.28
N PHE A 106 -5.56 -0.04 13.19
CA PHE A 106 -6.99 0.01 12.85
C PHE A 106 -7.80 0.77 13.89
N CYS A 107 -8.99 1.20 13.50
CA CYS A 107 -9.92 1.91 14.39
C CYS A 107 -10.44 0.96 15.47
N LYS A 108 -10.26 1.30 16.75
CA LYS A 108 -10.72 0.49 17.88
C LYS A 108 -12.26 0.48 18.03
N THR A 109 -12.96 1.45 17.45
CA THR A 109 -14.43 1.54 17.47
C THR A 109 -15.10 0.65 16.42
N CYS A 110 -14.65 0.69 15.16
CA CYS A 110 -15.31 -0.01 14.06
C CYS A 110 -14.48 -1.14 13.42
N GLY A 111 -13.25 -1.36 13.87
CA GLY A 111 -12.37 -2.43 13.37
C GLY A 111 -11.74 -2.17 12.00
N VAL A 112 -12.10 -1.10 11.30
CA VAL A 112 -11.58 -0.79 9.96
C VAL A 112 -10.12 -0.39 10.00
N GLN A 113 -9.30 -1.08 9.19
CA GLN A 113 -7.91 -0.73 8.89
C GLN A 113 -7.87 0.18 7.65
N SER A 114 -7.97 1.49 7.85
CA SER A 114 -7.92 2.44 6.74
C SER A 114 -6.51 2.71 6.23
N PHE A 115 -5.50 2.54 7.08
CA PHE A 115 -4.08 2.56 6.73
C PHE A 115 -3.27 1.73 7.73
N TYR A 116 -2.05 1.34 7.37
CA TYR A 116 -1.14 0.61 8.24
C TYR A 116 0.32 0.81 7.82
N SER A 117 1.29 0.44 8.65
CA SER A 117 2.70 0.44 8.23
C SER A 117 3.10 -0.97 7.75
N PRO A 118 3.33 -1.17 6.45
CA PRO A 118 3.66 -2.48 5.89
C PRO A 118 5.10 -2.91 6.24
N ARG A 119 5.35 -4.23 6.26
CA ARG A 119 6.70 -4.79 6.48
C ARG A 119 7.68 -4.38 5.37
N SER A 120 7.21 -4.29 4.13
CA SER A 120 8.01 -3.95 2.95
C SER A 120 8.49 -2.50 2.95
N ASN A 121 7.73 -1.60 3.59
CA ASN A 121 7.94 -0.15 3.57
C ASN A 121 7.64 0.45 4.96
N PRO A 122 8.49 0.18 5.97
CA PRO A 122 8.29 0.68 7.34
C PRO A 122 8.41 2.22 7.46
N ASP A 123 8.96 2.85 6.43
CA ASP A 123 9.12 4.27 6.17
C ASP A 123 7.91 4.89 5.44
N GLY A 124 6.90 4.10 5.09
CA GLY A 124 5.67 4.55 4.44
C GLY A 124 4.39 4.07 5.12
N TYR A 125 3.26 4.35 4.47
CA TYR A 125 1.95 3.80 4.83
C TYR A 125 1.34 3.06 3.65
N GLY A 126 0.74 1.91 3.95
CA GLY A 126 -0.20 1.23 3.06
C GLY A 126 -1.60 1.75 3.35
N VAL A 127 -2.25 2.40 2.38
CA VAL A 127 -3.59 2.97 2.51
C VAL A 127 -4.60 2.09 1.77
N ALA A 128 -5.71 1.78 2.44
CA ALA A 128 -6.77 0.99 1.85
C ALA A 128 -7.60 1.84 0.88
N PRO A 129 -7.67 1.51 -0.43
CA PRO A 129 -8.35 2.34 -1.42
C PRO A 129 -9.86 2.45 -1.16
N HIS A 130 -10.47 1.41 -0.57
CA HIS A 130 -11.89 1.41 -0.20
C HIS A 130 -12.22 2.26 1.04
N CYS A 131 -11.21 2.85 1.68
CA CYS A 131 -11.36 3.79 2.80
C CYS A 131 -11.14 5.25 2.39
N LEU A 132 -10.92 5.51 1.09
CA LEU A 132 -10.89 6.87 0.54
C LEU A 132 -12.32 7.39 0.34
N ASP A 133 -12.49 8.69 0.54
CA ASP A 133 -13.72 9.38 0.16
C ASP A 133 -13.85 9.43 -1.37
N PRO A 134 -15.08 9.43 -1.91
CA PRO A 134 -15.29 9.46 -3.35
C PRO A 134 -14.79 10.76 -3.99
N GLY A 135 -14.42 10.69 -5.27
CA GLY A 135 -14.19 11.87 -6.14
C GLY A 135 -12.73 12.17 -6.49
N SER A 136 -11.75 11.56 -5.82
CA SER A 136 -10.32 11.80 -6.08
C SER A 136 -9.61 10.66 -6.82
N VAL A 137 -10.20 9.47 -6.89
CA VAL A 137 -9.64 8.29 -7.57
C VAL A 137 -10.20 8.17 -8.98
N ALA A 138 -9.33 8.16 -9.98
CA ALA A 138 -9.67 8.02 -11.39
C ALA A 138 -9.63 6.56 -11.87
N SER A 139 -8.62 5.78 -11.45
CA SER A 139 -8.56 4.35 -11.75
C SER A 139 -7.80 3.57 -10.68
N VAL A 140 -7.98 2.23 -10.68
CA VAL A 140 -7.29 1.31 -9.78
C VAL A 140 -6.76 0.13 -10.59
N THR A 141 -5.45 -0.08 -10.54
CA THR A 141 -4.79 -1.30 -11.06
C THR A 141 -4.38 -2.15 -9.88
N VAL A 142 -4.71 -3.45 -9.91
CA VAL A 142 -4.40 -4.38 -8.81
C VAL A 142 -3.29 -5.34 -9.23
N GLU A 143 -2.18 -5.31 -8.50
CA GLU A 143 -1.08 -6.28 -8.61
C GLU A 143 -1.22 -7.33 -7.51
N GLN A 144 -1.09 -8.61 -7.88
CA GLN A 144 -1.07 -9.70 -6.90
C GLN A 144 0.32 -9.80 -6.27
N PHE A 145 0.38 -9.98 -4.95
CA PHE A 145 1.61 -10.12 -4.20
C PHE A 145 1.62 -11.44 -3.43
N CYS A 146 2.62 -12.29 -3.68
CA CYS A 146 2.79 -13.52 -2.92
C CYS A 146 3.37 -13.22 -1.53
N GLY A 147 2.50 -13.06 -0.55
CA GLY A 147 2.89 -12.87 0.84
C GLY A 147 3.18 -14.16 1.60
N GLU A 148 2.75 -15.32 1.09
CA GLU A 148 3.08 -16.64 1.67
C GLU A 148 4.58 -16.96 1.53
N GLN A 149 5.22 -16.51 0.44
CA GLN A 149 6.66 -16.65 0.18
C GLN A 149 7.38 -15.30 0.24
N TRP A 150 7.10 -14.53 1.31
CA TRP A 150 7.51 -13.12 1.42
C TRP A 150 9.00 -12.86 1.12
N GLU A 151 9.92 -13.69 1.65
CA GLU A 151 11.35 -13.49 1.46
C GLU A 151 11.76 -13.59 -0.01
N GLU A 152 11.21 -14.55 -0.75
CA GLU A 152 11.53 -14.76 -2.15
C GLU A 152 10.91 -13.68 -3.02
N THR A 153 9.64 -13.35 -2.77
CA THR A 153 8.96 -12.25 -3.46
C THR A 153 9.70 -10.92 -3.25
N MET A 154 10.19 -10.64 -2.04
CA MET A 154 10.92 -9.40 -1.77
C MET A 154 12.33 -9.32 -2.37
N ARG A 155 12.89 -10.44 -2.85
CA ARG A 155 14.15 -10.46 -3.64
C ARG A 155 13.90 -10.21 -5.11
N THR A 156 12.79 -10.72 -5.64
CA THR A 156 12.50 -10.75 -7.07
C THR A 156 11.62 -9.58 -7.53
N HIS A 157 10.78 -9.05 -6.64
CA HIS A 157 9.85 -7.97 -6.94
C HIS A 157 10.54 -6.60 -6.96
N GLY A 158 10.71 -6.01 -8.14
CA GLY A 158 11.54 -4.82 -8.33
C GLY A 158 10.95 -3.50 -7.81
N THR A 159 9.63 -3.37 -7.73
CA THR A 159 8.97 -2.06 -7.59
C THR A 159 8.47 -1.72 -6.18
N ILE A 160 8.03 -2.70 -5.38
CA ILE A 160 7.31 -2.43 -4.12
C ILE A 160 8.13 -1.61 -3.09
N ARG A 161 9.46 -1.85 -3.00
CA ARG A 161 10.35 -1.08 -2.10
C ARG A 161 10.49 0.38 -2.49
N ALA A 162 10.32 0.71 -3.77
CA ALA A 162 10.47 2.08 -4.26
C ALA A 162 9.24 2.95 -3.92
N MET A 163 8.08 2.33 -3.65
CA MET A 163 6.81 3.04 -3.45
C MET A 163 6.78 4.00 -2.25
N SER A 164 7.63 3.78 -1.24
CA SER A 164 7.75 4.68 -0.06
C SER A 164 8.90 5.66 -0.14
N ARG A 165 9.73 5.61 -1.19
CA ARG A 165 10.82 6.57 -1.36
C ARG A 165 10.24 7.89 -1.82
N PRO A 166 10.60 9.02 -1.19
CA PRO A 166 10.25 10.34 -1.72
C PRO A 166 10.83 10.49 -3.13
N ALA A 167 10.03 11.01 -4.07
CA ALA A 167 10.52 11.40 -5.38
C ALA A 167 11.65 12.43 -5.19
N GLY A 168 12.87 12.07 -5.60
CA GLY A 168 14.06 12.92 -5.44
C GLY A 168 15.22 12.34 -4.63
N THR A 169 15.12 11.12 -4.10
CA THR A 169 16.28 10.42 -3.49
C THR A 169 16.97 9.52 -4.52
N SER A 170 17.83 10.09 -5.36
CA SER A 170 18.81 9.31 -6.12
C SER A 170 19.75 8.62 -5.12
N ALA A 171 19.86 7.29 -5.21
CA ALA A 171 20.90 6.56 -4.53
C ALA A 171 22.25 6.95 -5.16
N GLU A 172 22.95 7.90 -4.56
CA GLU A 172 24.31 8.24 -4.93
C GLU A 172 25.28 7.52 -3.98
N ASN A 173 26.03 6.59 -4.56
CA ASN A 173 27.30 6.01 -4.11
C ASN A 173 27.40 5.35 -2.73
N GLN A 174 27.39 4.01 -2.73
CA GLN A 174 28.37 3.22 -1.96
C GLN A 174 28.94 2.09 -2.85
N HIS A 175 29.92 2.46 -3.67
CA HIS A 175 31.07 1.64 -3.98
C HIS A 175 32.31 2.42 -3.52
N LYS A 176 33.27 1.71 -2.93
CA LYS A 176 34.53 2.15 -2.27
C LYS A 176 34.44 2.31 -0.74
N HIS A 177 34.74 1.23 -0.01
CA HIS A 177 36.11 0.91 0.38
C HIS A 177 36.26 -0.57 0.67
#